data_AF-K2DED6-F1
#
_entry.id   AF-K2DED6-F1
#
_cell.length_a   1.000
_cell.length_b   1.000
_cell.length_c   1.000
_cell.angle_alpha   90.00
_cell.angle_beta   90.00
_cell.angle_gamma   90.00
#
_symmetry.space_group_name_H-M   'P 1'
#
loop_
_entity.id
_entity.type
_entity.pdbx_description
1 polymer ?
#
loop_
_entity_poly.entity_id
_entity_poly.type
_entity_poly.pdbx_seq_one_letter_code
_entity_poly.pdbx_strand_id
1 'polypeptide(L)'
;MPSYSDEEKLIIGKNYLLPKAISEAGINGDLLSIDEAVWPQILRPLGFDSGIRSLSRSLQSICRKIARKQVEGGTGPFRITGDNLREYLS
;
A
#
# COMPACT_ATOMS: atom_id res chain seq x y z
N MET A 1 3.14 -1.42 23.46
CA MET A 1 2.36 -1.31 22.20
C MET A 1 1.89 -2.71 21.84
N PRO A 2 0.65 -2.89 21.34
CA PRO A 2 0.25 -4.19 20.80
C PRO A 2 1.25 -4.58 19.70
N SER A 3 1.81 -5.77 19.82
CA SER A 3 2.71 -6.34 18.83
C SER A 3 1.85 -7.20 17.92
N TYR A 4 1.80 -6.85 16.64
CA TYR A 4 1.12 -7.67 15.65
C TYR A 4 2.12 -8.57 14.94
N SER A 5 1.72 -9.81 14.66
CA SER A 5 2.44 -10.70 13.74
C SER A 5 2.38 -10.17 12.31
N ASP A 6 3.26 -10.65 11.43
CA ASP A 6 3.23 -10.25 10.03
C ASP A 6 1.92 -10.67 9.34
N GLU A 7 1.35 -11.82 9.74
CA GLU A 7 0.05 -12.30 9.26
C GLU A 7 -1.10 -11.41 9.70
N GLU A 8 -1.13 -11.00 10.98
CA GLU A 8 -2.14 -10.07 11.49
C GLU A 8 -2.05 -8.72 10.77
N LYS A 9 -0.83 -8.20 10.57
CA LYS A 9 -0.61 -6.97 9.82
C LYS A 9 -1.00 -7.12 8.35
N LEU A 10 -0.80 -8.28 7.74
CA LEU A 10 -1.23 -8.56 6.37
C LEU A 10 -2.75 -8.46 6.25
N ILE A 11 -3.47 -9.10 7.18
CA ILE A 11 -4.94 -9.06 7.25
C ILE A 11 -5.42 -7.62 7.48
N ILE A 12 -4.83 -6.91 8.44
CA ILE A 12 -5.17 -5.51 8.74
C ILE A 12 -4.88 -4.61 7.53
N GLY A 13 -3.75 -4.83 6.87
CA GLY A 13 -3.31 -4.13 5.67
C GLY A 13 -4.30 -4.26 4.53
N LYS A 14 -4.64 -5.51 4.17
CA LYS A 14 -5.55 -5.85 3.08
C LYS A 14 -6.99 -5.40 3.35
N ASN A 15 -7.52 -5.67 4.54
CA ASN A 15 -8.94 -5.54 4.82
C ASN A 15 -9.36 -4.16 5.35
N TYR A 16 -8.43 -3.39 5.92
CA TYR A 16 -8.77 -2.12 6.58
C TYR A 16 -7.92 -0.95 6.08
N LEU A 17 -6.59 -1.09 6.07
CA LEU A 17 -5.71 0.04 5.76
C LEU A 17 -5.70 0.38 4.28
N LEU A 18 -5.64 -0.61 3.39
CA LEU A 18 -5.65 -0.39 1.95
C LEU A 18 -6.99 0.22 1.47
N PRO A 19 -8.17 -0.31 1.82
CA PRO A 19 -9.45 0.31 1.47
C PRO A 19 -9.58 1.74 2.00
N LYS A 20 -9.12 1.98 3.23
CA LYS A 20 -9.10 3.32 3.83
C LYS A 20 -8.18 4.28 3.04
N ALA A 21 -6.97 3.85 2.70
CA ALA A 21 -6.03 4.66 1.92
C ALA A 21 -6.53 4.97 0.50
N ILE A 22 -7.19 4.00 -0.16
CA ILE A 22 -7.86 4.18 -1.45
C ILE A 22 -8.94 5.26 -1.34
N SER A 23 -9.81 5.15 -0.33
CA SER A 23 -10.88 6.11 -0.08
C SER A 23 -10.35 7.51 0.25
N GLU A 24 -9.30 7.61 1.08
CA GLU A 24 -8.67 8.89 1.44
C GLU A 24 -7.97 9.56 0.24
N ALA A 25 -7.42 8.77 -0.68
CA ALA A 25 -6.77 9.28 -1.89
C ALA A 25 -7.77 9.59 -3.02
N GLY A 26 -9.04 9.19 -2.90
CA GLY A 26 -10.06 9.41 -3.92
C GLY A 26 -9.83 8.64 -5.22
N ILE A 27 -9.10 7.53 -5.17
CA ILE A 27 -8.82 6.68 -6.35
C ILE A 27 -9.88 5.57 -6.48
N ASN A 28 -10.15 5.16 -7.71
CA ASN A 28 -10.99 3.98 -7.93
C ASN A 28 -10.20 2.71 -7.55
N GLY A 29 -10.69 1.97 -6.55
CA GLY A 29 -10.05 0.75 -6.07
C GLY A 29 -9.88 -0.34 -7.13
N ASP A 30 -10.74 -0.37 -8.15
CA ASP A 30 -10.66 -1.33 -9.27
C ASP A 30 -9.43 -1.09 -10.15
N LEU A 31 -8.84 0.12 -10.08
CA LEU A 31 -7.64 0.47 -10.82
C LEU A 31 -6.35 0.12 -10.08
N LEU A 32 -6.41 -0.38 -8.84
CA LEU A 32 -5.23 -0.74 -8.04
C LEU A 32 -5.22 -2.25 -7.75
N SER A 33 -4.15 -2.92 -8.18
CA SER A 33 -3.89 -4.31 -7.81
C SER A 33 -2.50 -4.43 -7.19
N ILE A 34 -2.41 -5.04 -6.01
CA ILE A 34 -1.14 -5.29 -5.31
C ILE A 34 -0.91 -6.79 -5.32
N ASP A 35 0.21 -7.21 -5.91
CA ASP A 35 0.58 -8.62 -5.97
C ASP A 35 0.89 -9.19 -4.57
N GLU A 36 0.48 -10.43 -4.30
CA GLU A 36 0.63 -11.05 -2.97
C GLU A 36 2.09 -11.11 -2.54
N ALA A 37 2.99 -11.37 -3.49
CA ALA A 37 4.43 -11.45 -3.25
C ALA A 37 5.06 -10.14 -2.76
N VAL A 38 4.35 -9.01 -2.88
CA VAL A 38 4.86 -7.67 -2.56
C VAL A 38 4.51 -7.27 -1.13
N TRP A 39 3.47 -7.84 -0.54
CA TRP A 39 3.04 -7.52 0.82
C TRP A 39 4.13 -7.65 1.89
N PRO A 40 4.99 -8.68 1.89
CA PRO A 40 6.10 -8.76 2.85
C PRO A 40 7.04 -7.55 2.79
N GLN A 41 7.22 -6.96 1.61
CA GLN A 41 8.05 -5.78 1.42
C GLN A 41 7.34 -4.50 1.90
N ILE A 42 6.02 -4.41 1.71
CA ILE A 42 5.19 -3.30 2.21
C ILE A 42 5.09 -3.31 3.73
N LEU A 43 5.06 -4.51 4.34
CA LEU A 43 4.99 -4.73 5.79
C LEU A 43 6.27 -4.31 6.52
N ARG A 44 7.43 -4.45 5.87
CA ARG A 44 8.74 -4.08 6.41
C ARG A 44 9.49 -3.10 5.49
N PRO A 45 8.98 -1.86 5.35
CA PRO A 45 9.68 -0.83 4.61
C PRO A 45 10.80 -0.31 5.52
N LEU A 46 11.96 -0.97 5.50
CA LEU A 46 13.19 -0.57 6.20
C LEU A 46 13.01 -0.36 7.72
N GLY A 47 13.11 -1.45 8.49
CA GLY A 47 13.15 -1.41 9.96
C GLY A 47 12.05 -2.23 10.63
N PHE A 48 12.14 -2.35 11.96
CA PHE A 48 11.18 -3.09 12.78
C PHE A 48 10.14 -2.13 13.36
N ASP A 49 8.87 -2.25 12.92
CA ASP A 49 7.72 -1.61 13.57
C ASP A 49 6.87 -2.72 14.19
N SER A 50 6.67 -2.71 15.50
CA SER A 50 5.80 -3.67 16.19
C SER A 50 4.31 -3.42 15.90
N GLY A 51 3.95 -2.22 15.42
CA GLY A 51 2.58 -1.80 15.10
C GLY A 51 2.27 -1.77 13.60
N ILE A 52 1.27 -0.97 13.23
CA ILE A 52 0.76 -0.82 11.86
C ILE A 52 1.00 0.59 11.27
N ARG A 53 1.77 1.44 11.95
CA ARG A 53 1.95 2.84 11.54
C ARG A 53 2.77 2.93 10.27
N SER A 54 3.88 2.21 10.18
CA SER A 54 4.70 2.16 8.97
C SER A 54 3.94 1.54 7.79
N LEU A 55 3.19 0.46 8.04
CA LEU A 55 2.31 -0.16 7.03
C LEU A 55 1.29 0.85 6.48
N SER A 56 0.58 1.56 7.37
CA SER A 56 -0.41 2.57 6.99
C SER A 56 0.22 3.68 6.14
N ARG A 57 1.39 4.22 6.55
CA ARG A 57 2.11 5.25 5.78
C ARG A 57 2.51 4.76 4.39
N SER A 58 3.02 3.54 4.27
CA SER A 58 3.40 2.96 2.97
C SER A 58 2.20 2.83 2.04
N LEU A 59 1.08 2.31 2.52
CA LEU A 59 -0.15 2.19 1.73
C LEU A 59 -0.70 3.56 1.30
N GLN A 60 -0.69 4.54 2.19
CA GLN A 60 -1.06 5.91 1.84
C GLN A 60 -0.13 6.53 0.80
N SER A 61 1.18 6.26 0.87
CA SER A 61 2.14 6.75 -0.12
C SER A 61 1.84 6.17 -1.51
N ILE A 62 1.63 4.85 -1.58
CA ILE A 62 1.26 4.15 -2.82
C ILE A 62 -0.02 4.77 -3.42
N CYS A 63 -1.08 4.93 -2.62
CA CYS A 63 -2.35 5.48 -3.09
C CYS A 63 -2.20 6.94 -3.57
N ARG A 64 -1.44 7.78 -2.85
CA ARG A 64 -1.17 9.17 -3.27
C ARG A 64 -0.43 9.25 -4.60
N LYS A 65 0.57 8.39 -4.84
CA LYS A 65 1.28 8.37 -6.13
C LYS A 65 0.38 7.93 -7.26
N ILE A 66 -0.50 6.97 -7.02
CA ILE A 66 -1.50 6.55 -8.02
C ILE A 66 -2.47 7.69 -8.32
N ALA A 67 -2.99 8.38 -7.30
CA ALA A 67 -3.85 9.53 -7.47
C ALA A 67 -3.19 10.62 -8.33
N ARG A 68 -1.90 10.90 -8.06
CA ARG A 68 -1.11 11.82 -8.87
C ARG A 68 -0.97 11.35 -10.33
N LYS A 69 -0.60 10.08 -10.55
CA LYS A 69 -0.51 9.51 -11.91
C LYS A 69 -1.84 9.61 -12.66
N GLN A 70 -2.96 9.44 -11.97
CA GLN A 70 -4.30 9.55 -12.56
C GLN A 70 -4.61 10.99 -13.02
N VAL A 71 -4.24 11.99 -12.21
CA VAL A 71 -4.38 13.42 -12.57
C VAL A 71 -3.45 13.79 -13.74
N GLU A 72 -2.27 13.18 -13.81
CA GLU A 72 -1.31 13.35 -14.92
C GLU A 72 -1.75 12.63 -16.22
N GLY A 73 -2.93 12.00 -16.25
CA GLY A 73 -3.50 11.34 -17.43
C GLY A 73 -3.21 9.84 -17.52
N GLY A 74 -2.57 9.25 -16.50
CA GLY A 74 -2.35 7.82 -16.39
C GLY A 74 -3.68 7.06 -16.28
N THR A 75 -3.93 6.16 -17.24
CA THR A 75 -5.06 5.24 -17.22
C THR A 75 -4.60 3.89 -16.71
N GLY A 76 -5.24 3.39 -15.65
CA GLY A 76 -4.91 2.11 -15.03
C GLY A 76 -5.15 0.90 -15.95
N PRO A 77 -5.01 -0.34 -15.43
CA PRO A 77 -4.79 -0.66 -14.02
C PRO A 77 -3.34 -0.47 -13.55
N PHE A 78 -3.18 0.12 -12.37
CA PHE A 78 -1.93 0.25 -11.65
C PHE A 78 -1.64 -1.03 -10.88
N ARG A 79 -0.84 -1.92 -11.47
CA ARG A 79 -0.38 -3.15 -10.83
C ARG A 79 0.93 -2.91 -10.08
N ILE A 80 0.93 -3.10 -8.77
CA ILE A 80 2.12 -3.04 -7.91
C ILE A 80 2.75 -4.44 -7.86
N THR A 81 3.98 -4.54 -8.35
CA THR A 81 4.82 -5.75 -8.34
C THR A 81 6.11 -5.48 -7.56
N GLY A 82 6.93 -6.52 -7.34
CA GLY A 82 8.21 -6.37 -6.63
C GLY A 82 9.16 -5.40 -7.33
N ASP A 83 9.12 -5.37 -8.67
CA ASP A 83 10.02 -4.56 -9.49
C ASP A 83 9.70 -3.07 -9.42
N ASN A 84 8.41 -2.71 -9.37
CA ASN A 84 7.96 -1.33 -9.38
C ASN A 84 7.62 -0.77 -8.00
N LEU A 85 7.55 -1.61 -6.94
CA LEU A 85 7.17 -1.17 -5.59
C LEU A 85 7.99 0.05 -5.13
N ARG A 86 9.29 0.06 -5.42
CA ARG A 86 10.19 1.16 -5.03
C ARG A 86 9.79 2.50 -5.64
N GLU A 87 9.17 2.50 -6.81
CA GLU A 87 8.64 3.72 -7.43
C GLU A 87 7.48 4.31 -6.65
N TYR A 88 6.76 3.50 -5.88
CA TYR A 88 5.60 3.93 -5.09
C TYR A 88 5.91 4.23 -3.62
N LEU A 89 7.00 3.67 -3.09
CA LEU A 89 7.46 3.88 -1.71
C LEU A 89 8.51 5.00 -1.54
N SER A 90 9.12 5.50 -2.62
CA SER A 90 10.14 6.57 -2.60
C SER A 90 9.60 7.98 -2.39
#